data_AF-A0A812TWW1-F1
#
_entry.id   AF-A0A812TWW1-F1
#
_cell.length_a   1.000
_cell.length_b   1.000
_cell.length_c   1.000
_cell.angle_alpha   90.00
_cell.angle_beta   90.00
_cell.angle_gamma   90.00
#
_symmetry.space_group_name_H-M   'P 1'
#
loop_
_entity.id
_entity.type
_entity.pdbx_description
1 polymer ?
#
loop_
_entity_poly.entity_id
_entity_poly.type
_entity_poly.pdbx_seq_one_letter_code
_entity_poly.pdbx_strand_id
1 'polypeptide(L)'
;MALGSPEPPICSAEGSGSLLPLFADEHLWNKPLRAILYGVGMVYMFLGVSIVADMFMNSIEEITSRSKQVMKKDGRTITYKVWNPTVANLTLLALGSSAPEILLSVVETLNKDFYIGELGSAGDSISL
;
A
#
# COMPACT_ATOMS: atom_id res chain seq x y z
N MET A 1 9.50 1.47 -42.65
CA MET A 1 9.00 2.83 -42.34
C MET A 1 7.49 2.73 -42.15
N ALA A 2 7.06 2.45 -40.92
CA ALA A 2 5.67 2.52 -40.51
C ALA A 2 5.65 3.44 -39.28
N LEU A 3 5.03 4.59 -39.44
CA LEU A 3 4.89 5.62 -38.40
C LEU A 3 4.00 5.06 -37.29
N GLY A 4 4.61 4.66 -36.17
CA GLY A 4 3.89 4.43 -34.93
C GLY A 4 3.25 5.75 -34.50
N SER A 5 1.92 5.77 -34.49
CA SER A 5 1.13 6.87 -33.95
C SER A 5 1.59 7.19 -32.52
N PRO A 6 1.74 8.49 -32.16
CA PRO A 6 2.11 8.86 -30.80
C PRO A 6 1.02 8.40 -29.85
N GLU A 7 1.35 7.51 -28.92
CA GLU A 7 0.44 7.18 -27.81
C GLU A 7 0.08 8.49 -27.11
N PRO A 8 -1.22 8.82 -26.98
CA PRO A 8 -1.63 10.11 -26.46
C PRO A 8 -1.17 10.22 -25.00
N PRO A 9 -0.64 11.39 -24.57
CA PRO A 9 -0.30 11.58 -23.17
C PRO A 9 -1.53 11.32 -22.31
N ILE A 10 -1.31 10.75 -21.11
CA ILE A 10 -2.33 10.36 -20.11
C ILE A 10 -3.33 11.51 -19.79
N CYS A 11 -2.98 12.76 -20.16
CA CYS A 11 -3.81 13.95 -20.06
C CYS A 11 -4.78 14.20 -21.22
N SER A 12 -4.87 13.32 -22.23
CA SER A 12 -5.86 13.41 -23.33
C SER A 12 -7.04 12.46 -23.10
N ALA A 13 -8.17 12.77 -23.73
CA ALA A 13 -9.48 12.11 -23.57
C ALA A 13 -9.52 10.58 -23.78
N GLU A 14 -8.43 9.96 -24.23
CA GLU A 14 -8.31 8.53 -24.55
C GLU A 14 -7.27 7.80 -23.68
N GLY A 15 -6.63 8.50 -22.73
CA GLY A 15 -5.68 7.89 -21.79
C GLY A 15 -6.41 7.09 -20.71
N SER A 16 -6.67 5.81 -20.94
CA SER A 16 -7.27 4.90 -19.96
C SER A 16 -6.26 4.53 -18.86
N GLY A 17 -6.09 5.41 -17.88
CA GLY A 17 -5.50 5.01 -16.60
C GLY A 17 -6.46 4.06 -15.88
N SER A 18 -6.05 2.82 -15.63
CA SER A 18 -6.96 1.79 -15.08
C SER A 18 -7.49 2.08 -13.66
N LEU A 19 -6.88 3.02 -12.94
CA LEU A 19 -7.16 3.24 -11.51
C LEU A 19 -8.02 4.49 -11.22
N LEU A 20 -8.04 5.49 -12.09
CA LEU A 20 -8.63 6.82 -11.79
C LEU A 20 -9.44 7.43 -12.96
N PRO A 21 -10.42 6.70 -13.50
CA PRO A 21 -11.70 7.31 -13.83
C PRO A 21 -12.77 6.73 -12.90
N LEU A 22 -13.10 7.44 -11.83
CA LEU A 22 -14.18 7.04 -10.91
C LEU A 22 -15.55 7.10 -11.61
N PHE A 23 -15.68 7.95 -12.64
CA PHE A 23 -16.87 8.06 -13.48
C PHE A 23 -16.48 8.22 -14.96
N ALA A 24 -17.17 7.52 -15.85
CA ALA A 24 -16.90 7.52 -17.30
C ALA A 24 -17.06 8.91 -17.97
N ASP A 25 -17.81 9.82 -17.33
CA ASP A 25 -18.14 11.16 -17.87
C ASP A 25 -17.32 12.31 -17.24
N GLU A 26 -16.30 12.01 -16.44
CA GLU A 26 -15.55 13.00 -15.64
C GLU A 26 -14.65 13.93 -16.49
N HIS A 27 -14.38 13.57 -17.75
CA HIS A 27 -13.66 14.41 -18.71
C HIS A 27 -14.47 15.65 -19.17
N LEU A 28 -15.80 15.63 -19.06
CA LEU A 28 -16.67 16.72 -19.51
C LEU A 28 -16.76 17.89 -18.52
N TRP A 29 -16.21 17.74 -17.30
CA TRP A 29 -16.39 18.70 -16.23
C TRP A 29 -15.32 19.79 -16.18
N ASN A 30 -15.65 20.91 -15.52
CA ASN A 30 -14.74 22.05 -15.39
C ASN A 30 -13.43 21.64 -14.67
N LYS A 31 -12.29 21.89 -15.34
CA LYS A 31 -10.94 21.66 -14.80
C LYS A 31 -10.74 22.08 -13.32
N PRO A 32 -11.19 23.28 -12.87
CA PRO A 32 -11.02 23.68 -11.47
C PRO A 32 -11.86 22.85 -10.50
N LEU A 33 -13.07 22.45 -10.88
CA LEU A 33 -13.96 21.66 -10.02
C LEU A 33 -13.40 20.24 -9.83
N ARG A 34 -12.88 19.63 -10.90
CA ARG A 34 -12.19 18.33 -10.83
C ARG A 34 -10.96 18.37 -9.92
N ALA A 35 -10.16 19.43 -10.01
CA ALA A 35 -9.00 19.61 -9.15
C ALA A 35 -9.39 19.71 -7.66
N ILE A 36 -10.47 20.42 -7.35
CA ILE A 36 -10.98 20.53 -5.97
C ILE A 36 -11.50 19.18 -5.48
N LEU A 37 -12.28 18.46 -6.30
CA LEU A 37 -12.84 17.16 -5.91
C LEU A 37 -11.75 16.12 -5.64
N TYR A 38 -10.74 16.02 -6.51
CA TYR A 38 -9.58 15.16 -6.27
C TYR A 38 -8.76 15.62 -5.06
N GLY A 39 -8.63 16.93 -4.84
CA GLY A 39 -7.98 17.48 -3.64
C GLY A 39 -8.68 17.04 -2.35
N VAL A 40 -10.01 17.13 -2.30
CA VAL A 40 -10.81 16.66 -1.16
C VAL A 40 -10.69 15.14 -1.00
N GLY A 41 -10.74 14.38 -2.09
CA GLY A 41 -10.54 12.93 -2.07
C GLY A 41 -9.18 12.51 -1.52
N MET A 42 -8.10 13.21 -1.92
CA MET A 42 -6.75 12.98 -1.41
C MET A 42 -6.65 13.27 0.09
N VAL A 43 -7.24 14.38 0.56
CA VAL A 43 -7.27 14.71 1.99
C VAL A 43 -8.07 13.68 2.79
N TYR A 44 -9.20 13.20 2.25
CA TYR A 44 -10.01 12.17 2.88
C TYR A 44 -9.26 10.84 3.02
N MET A 45 -8.58 10.39 1.96
CA MET A 45 -7.76 9.17 2.01
C MET A 45 -6.57 9.33 2.94
N PHE A 46 -5.91 10.49 2.94
CA PHE A 46 -4.81 10.78 3.85
C PHE A 46 -5.25 10.71 5.31
N LEU A 47 -6.37 11.35 5.65
CA LEU A 47 -6.93 11.33 7.00
C LEU A 47 -7.32 9.90 7.43
N GLY A 48 -7.90 9.10 6.52
CA GLY A 48 -8.19 7.69 6.76
C GLY A 48 -6.94 6.88 7.09
N VAL A 49 -5.86 7.03 6.31
CA VAL A 49 -4.58 6.33 6.55
C VAL A 49 -3.94 6.78 7.86
N SER A 50 -4.02 8.07 8.22
CA SER A 50 -3.48 8.57 9.49
C SER A 50 -4.14 7.93 10.71
N ILE A 51 -5.48 7.84 10.74
CA ILE A 51 -6.22 7.21 11.84
C ILE A 51 -5.83 5.74 12.00
N VAL A 52 -5.70 5.03 10.88
CA VAL A 52 -5.33 3.62 10.86
C VAL A 52 -3.89 3.43 11.35
N ALA A 53 -2.95 4.29 10.94
CA ALA A 53 -1.57 4.27 11.43
C ALA A 53 -1.47 4.47 12.95
N ASP A 54 -2.25 5.42 13.50
CA ASP A 54 -2.28 5.69 14.95
C ASP A 54 -2.79 4.47 15.74
N MET A 55 -3.85 3.80 15.25
CA MET A 55 -4.40 2.60 15.88
C MET A 55 -3.41 1.42 15.86
N PHE A 56 -2.69 1.24 14.75
CA PHE A 56 -1.68 0.19 14.64
C PHE A 56 -0.51 0.41 15.59
N MET A 57 -0.06 1.66 15.76
CA MET A 57 1.02 1.97 16.69
C MET A 57 0.63 1.64 18.14
N ASN A 58 -0.56 2.05 18.57
CA ASN A 58 -1.07 1.73 19.91
C ASN A 58 -1.19 0.21 20.15
N SER A 59 -1.59 -0.54 19.11
CA SER A 59 -1.70 -2.01 19.18
C SER A 59 -0.33 -2.68 19.38
N ILE A 60 0.73 -2.18 18.74
CA ILE A 60 2.09 -2.71 18.88
C ILE A 60 2.66 -2.43 20.27
N GLU A 61 2.37 -1.26 20.84
CA GLU A 61 2.75 -0.95 22.22
C GLU A 61 2.09 -1.93 23.21
N GLU A 62 0.79 -2.23 23.03
CA GLU A 62 0.11 -3.18 23.90
C GLU A 62 0.64 -4.61 23.76
N ILE A 63 0.87 -5.10 22.54
CA ILE A 63 1.39 -6.46 22.30
C ILE A 63 2.80 -6.63 22.89
N THR A 64 3.66 -5.63 22.75
CA THR A 64 5.04 -5.66 23.26
C THR A 64 5.12 -5.46 24.78
N SER A 65 4.09 -4.90 25.40
CA SER A 65 3.99 -4.76 26.86
C SER A 65 3.68 -6.06 27.60
N ARG A 66 3.20 -7.10 26.90
CA ARG A 66 2.82 -8.39 27.52
C ARG A 66 4.07 -9.07 28.11
N SER A 67 4.10 -9.20 29.43
CA SER A 67 5.15 -9.91 30.17
C SER A 67 4.63 -11.26 30.70
N LYS A 68 5.48 -12.29 30.65
CA LYS A 68 5.16 -13.61 31.20
C LYS A 68 5.97 -13.83 32.47
N GLN A 69 5.28 -14.06 33.59
CA GLN A 69 5.91 -14.51 34.82
C GLN A 69 6.06 -16.03 34.77
N VAL A 70 7.29 -16.51 34.93
CA VAL A 70 7.59 -17.94 35.10
C VAL A 70 8.20 -18.13 36.47
N MET A 71 7.57 -18.96 37.29
CA MET A 71 8.14 -19.40 38.57
C MET A 71 9.22 -20.43 38.31
N LYS A 72 10.45 -20.13 38.71
CA LYS A 72 11.55 -21.11 38.70
C LYS A 72 11.38 -22.08 39.88
N LYS A 73 11.95 -23.29 39.77
CA LYS A 73 11.96 -24.31 40.85
C LYS A 73 12.60 -23.83 42.17
N ASP A 74 13.33 -22.71 42.15
CA ASP A 74 13.96 -22.03 43.29
C ASP A 74 13.04 -21.03 44.05
N GLY A 75 11.74 -20.98 43.73
CA GLY A 75 10.79 -20.07 44.38
C GLY A 75 10.92 -18.59 44.00
N ARG A 76 11.85 -18.24 43.10
CA ARG A 76 11.99 -16.90 42.53
C ARG A 76 11.14 -16.75 41.27
N THR A 77 10.24 -15.77 41.28
CA THR A 77 9.44 -15.40 40.11
C THR A 77 10.25 -14.42 39.27
N ILE A 78 10.64 -14.82 38.05
CA ILE A 78 11.33 -13.93 37.12
C ILE A 78 10.35 -13.55 36.02
N THR A 79 10.15 -12.25 35.85
CA THR A 79 9.32 -11.68 34.79
C THR A 79 10.18 -11.44 33.56
N TYR A 80 9.87 -12.11 32.44
CA TYR A 80 10.52 -11.85 31.16
C TYR A 80 9.50 -11.21 30.20
N LYS A 81 9.93 -10.18 29.47
CA LYS A 81 9.18 -9.66 28.33
C LYS A 81 9.33 -10.67 27.18
N VAL A 82 8.20 -11.14 26.65
CA VAL A 82 8.19 -12.17 25.59
C VAL A 82 8.53 -11.55 24.24
N TRP A 83 8.19 -10.28 24.04
CA TRP A 83 8.38 -9.56 22.79
C TRP A 83 9.30 -8.36 22.98
N ASN A 84 10.25 -8.18 22.05
CA ASN A 84 11.15 -7.03 22.01
C ASN A 84 10.47 -5.89 21.22
N PRO A 85 10.23 -4.71 21.82
CA PRO A 85 9.56 -3.59 21.15
C PRO A 85 10.30 -3.09 19.90
N THR A 86 11.63 -3.17 19.88
CA THR A 86 12.45 -2.71 18.74
C THR A 86 12.24 -3.59 17.51
N VAL A 87 12.10 -4.91 17.71
CA VAL A 87 11.88 -5.87 16.60
C VAL A 87 10.48 -5.68 16.02
N ALA A 88 9.47 -5.50 16.87
CA ALA A 88 8.09 -5.28 16.43
C ALA A 88 7.94 -3.99 15.61
N ASN A 89 8.59 -2.90 16.03
CA ASN A 89 8.56 -1.64 15.29
C ASN A 89 9.27 -1.74 13.92
N LEU A 90 10.42 -2.43 13.87
CA LEU A 90 11.11 -2.66 12.59
C LEU A 90 10.27 -3.49 11.62
N THR A 91 9.59 -4.53 12.10
CA THR A 91 8.68 -5.34 11.27
C THR A 91 7.47 -4.53 10.79
N LEU A 92 6.93 -3.64 11.62
CA LEU A 92 5.82 -2.75 11.21
C LEU A 92 6.24 -1.80 10.09
N LEU A 93 7.41 -1.18 10.21
CA LEU A 93 7.96 -0.28 9.20
C LEU A 93 8.19 -1.01 7.87
N ALA A 94 8.67 -2.26 7.92
CA ALA A 94 8.84 -3.09 6.72
C ALA A 94 7.51 -3.53 6.11
N LEU A 95 6.52 -3.90 6.93
CA LEU A 95 5.20 -4.34 6.45
C LEU A 95 4.40 -3.21 5.81
N GLY A 96 4.56 -1.97 6.30
CA GLY A 96 3.86 -0.79 5.80
C GLY A 96 4.13 -0.49 4.32
N SER A 97 5.32 -0.79 3.81
CA SER A 97 5.67 -0.59 2.39
C SER A 97 5.39 -1.79 1.51
N SER A 98 5.50 -3.02 2.02
CA SER A 98 5.29 -4.23 1.22
C SER A 98 3.82 -4.61 1.02
N ALA A 99 2.92 -4.23 1.94
CA ALA A 99 1.50 -4.55 1.81
C ALA A 99 0.83 -3.90 0.58
N PRO A 100 1.09 -2.63 0.23
CA PRO A 100 0.60 -2.02 -1.01
C PRO A 100 1.12 -2.69 -2.29
N GLU A 101 2.40 -3.07 -2.32
CA GLU A 101 3.04 -3.74 -3.47
C GLU A 101 2.41 -5.13 -3.71
N ILE A 102 2.21 -5.89 -2.63
CA ILE A 102 1.55 -7.20 -2.68
C ILE A 102 0.09 -7.05 -3.14
N LEU A 103 -0.63 -6.05 -2.62
CA LEU A 103 -2.03 -5.81 -2.99
C LEU A 103 -2.17 -5.48 -4.48
N LEU A 104 -1.30 -4.62 -5.03
CA LEU A 104 -1.29 -4.30 -6.45
C LEU A 104 -1.00 -5.53 -7.31
N SER A 105 -0.03 -6.35 -6.89
CA SER A 105 0.32 -7.61 -7.58
C SER A 105 -0.87 -8.57 -7.63
N VAL A 106 -1.64 -8.67 -6.55
CA VAL A 106 -2.85 -9.52 -6.49
C VAL A 106 -3.95 -8.97 -7.39
N VAL A 107 -4.23 -7.66 -7.34
CA VAL A 107 -5.28 -7.03 -8.16
C VAL A 107 -4.96 -7.14 -9.65
N GLU A 108 -3.69 -6.99 -10.04
CA GLU A 108 -3.26 -7.18 -11.42
C GLU A 108 -3.45 -8.63 -11.89
N THR A 109 -3.10 -9.59 -11.04
CA THR A 109 -3.29 -11.02 -11.35
C THR A 109 -4.76 -11.37 -11.54
N LEU A 110 -5.66 -10.80 -10.74
CA LEU A 110 -7.11 -11.01 -10.85
C LEU A 110 -7.72 -10.35 -12.09
N ASN A 111 -7.21 -9.17 -12.49
CA ASN A 111 -7.71 -8.45 -13.67
C ASN A 111 -7.21 -9.01 -15.01
N LYS A 112 -6.11 -9.78 -15.01
CA LYS A 112 -5.49 -10.38 -16.21
C LYS A 112 -5.75 -11.87 -16.34
N ASP A 113 -6.76 -12.44 -15.67
CA ASP A 113 -7.08 -13.88 -15.70
C ASP A 113 -5.84 -14.78 -15.46
N PHE A 114 -5.00 -14.43 -14.48
CA PHE A 114 -3.74 -15.12 -14.14
C PHE A 114 -2.60 -15.06 -15.18
N TYR A 115 -2.68 -14.17 -16.19
CA TYR A 115 -1.51 -13.85 -17.02
C TYR A 115 -0.60 -12.84 -16.30
N ILE A 116 0.71 -13.16 -16.25
CA ILE A 116 1.73 -12.33 -15.60
C ILE A 116 1.79 -10.98 -16.32
N GLY A 117 1.38 -9.93 -15.62
CA GLY A 117 1.50 -8.56 -16.11
C GLY A 117 2.94 -8.05 -16.05
N GLU A 118 3.29 -7.20 -17.01
CA GLU A 118 4.64 -6.64 -17.20
C GLU A 118 5.14 -5.77 -16.01
N LEU A 119 4.25 -5.37 -15.09
CA LEU A 119 4.61 -4.53 -13.94
C LEU A 119 5.26 -5.31 -12.79
N GLY A 120 5.45 -6.62 -12.94
CA GLY A 120 6.27 -7.45 -12.05
C GLY A 120 7.77 -7.50 -12.38
N SER A 121 8.24 -6.90 -13.48
CA SER A 121 9.64 -6.98 -13.89
C SER A 121 10.44 -5.74 -13.48
N ALA A 122 11.05 -5.79 -12.29
CA ALA A 122 12.25 -5.01 -12.01
C ALA A 122 13.50 -5.66 -12.65
N GLY A 123 13.40 -6.07 -13.92
CA GLY A 123 14.40 -6.89 -14.60
C GLY A 123 14.47 -6.61 -16.09
N ASP A 124 14.95 -5.43 -16.46
CA ASP A 124 15.73 -5.28 -17.69
C ASP A 124 16.96 -6.22 -17.60
N SER A 125 17.32 -6.83 -18.74
CA SER A 125 18.49 -7.70 -19.00
C SER A 125 18.32 -9.20 -18.72
N ILE A 126 17.99 -9.98 -19.76
CA ILE A 126 18.84 -11.06 -20.32
C ILE A 126 18.24 -11.40 -21.69
N SER A 127 18.87 -10.87 -22.74
CA SER A 127 18.76 -11.43 -24.08
C SER A 127 19.49 -12.76 -24.13
N LEU A 128 18.79 -13.83 -24.50
CA LEU A 128 19.32 -14.97 -25.25
C LEU A 128 18.36 -15.30 -26.39
#